data_AF-A0A6J0NGV6-F1
#
_entry.id   AF-A0A6J0NGV6-F1
#
_cell.length_a   1.000
_cell.length_b   1.000
_cell.length_c   1.000
_cell.angle_alpha   90.00
_cell.angle_beta   90.00
_cell.angle_gamma   90.00
#
_symmetry.space_group_name_H-M   'P 1'
#
loop_
_entity.id
_entity.type
_entity.pdbx_description
1 polymer ?
#
loop_
_entity_poly.entity_id
_entity_poly.type
_entity_poly.pdbx_seq_one_letter_code
_entity_poly.pdbx_strand_id
1 'polypeptide(L)'
;MVRANLLSVIMLMHVIIGLPYNVKGLSMGYYLMSCPAAEQIVTNTVNNALQADPTLAAGLIRMLFHDCFIEGCDASILLDSTKDNTAEKDSPANLSLRGYEIIDDAKKKIEARCPGVVSCADIIAMAARDAVFSANGPYYQIPKGRFDGKRSKIEDTRNLPSPFLNASQLIQTFGQRGFTPQDVVALSGAHTLGVARCSSFKARLTTPDSSMDSSFVTTLTKTCSAGDNAEQPFDATRNNFDNAYFNALQRKSGVLFSDQTLSNTPATRNIVNGYAFNQAKFFFDFQMAMQKMSNLDVKLGSQGEVRKNCRILN
;
A
#
# COMPACT_ATOMS: atom_id res chain seq x y z
N MET A 1 -53.00 3.26 7.45
CA MET A 1 -52.13 3.35 6.27
C MET A 1 -51.03 4.37 6.55
N VAL A 2 -49.89 3.93 7.07
CA VAL A 2 -48.72 4.82 7.24
C VAL A 2 -48.03 4.88 5.89
N ARG A 3 -48.30 5.93 5.11
CA ARG A 3 -47.49 6.25 3.92
C ARG A 3 -46.16 6.79 4.39
N ALA A 4 -45.23 5.90 4.74
CA ALA A 4 -43.84 6.27 4.93
C ALA A 4 -43.31 6.75 3.57
N ASN A 5 -42.88 8.02 3.54
CA ASN A 5 -42.35 8.66 2.35
C ASN A 5 -41.07 7.91 1.94
N LEU A 6 -41.07 7.25 0.78
CA LEU A 6 -39.96 6.40 0.31
C LEU A 6 -38.62 7.19 0.29
N LEU A 7 -38.70 8.50 0.05
CA LEU A 7 -37.58 9.45 0.12
C LEU A 7 -36.97 9.60 1.53
N SER A 8 -37.78 9.55 2.59
CA SER A 8 -37.29 9.63 3.97
C SER A 8 -36.61 8.34 4.43
N VAL A 9 -37.05 7.18 3.90
CA VAL A 9 -36.40 5.89 4.14
C VAL A 9 -35.07 5.78 3.39
N ILE A 10 -35.00 6.33 2.17
CA ILE A 10 -33.75 6.41 1.39
C ILE A 10 -32.75 7.37 2.06
N MET A 11 -33.20 8.48 2.64
CA MET A 11 -32.31 9.42 3.34
C MET A 11 -31.76 8.86 4.67
N LEU A 12 -32.52 8.00 5.37
CA LEU A 12 -32.03 7.28 6.55
C LEU A 12 -31.09 6.11 6.21
N MET A 13 -31.23 5.49 5.04
CA MET A 13 -30.34 4.39 4.59
C MET A 13 -28.94 4.87 4.16
N HIS A 14 -28.75 6.15 3.84
CA HIS A 14 -27.42 6.70 3.54
C HIS A 14 -26.60 7.04 4.80
N VAL A 15 -27.14 6.86 6.00
CA VAL A 15 -26.48 7.22 7.26
C VAL A 15 -25.86 5.99 7.97
N ILE A 16 -25.99 4.77 7.42
CA ILE A 16 -25.46 3.53 8.04
C ILE A 16 -24.37 2.85 7.19
N ILE A 17 -23.80 3.53 6.19
CA ILE A 17 -22.71 2.97 5.38
C ILE A 17 -21.37 3.58 5.83
N GLY A 18 -20.66 2.83 6.66
CA GLY A 18 -19.29 3.08 7.09
C GLY A 18 -19.21 3.89 8.38
N LEU A 19 -18.87 3.23 9.50
CA LEU A 19 -18.21 3.95 10.59
C LEU A 19 -16.95 4.58 9.99
N PRO A 20 -16.83 5.92 9.91
CA PRO A 20 -15.59 6.48 9.42
C PRO A 20 -14.53 6.16 10.47
N TYR A 21 -13.47 5.47 10.06
CA TYR A 21 -12.23 5.38 10.82
C TYR A 21 -11.60 6.77 10.86
N ASN A 22 -12.25 7.71 11.52
CA ASN A 22 -11.76 9.08 11.68
C ASN A 22 -10.79 9.06 12.85
N VAL A 23 -9.50 9.01 12.53
CA VAL A 23 -8.49 9.41 13.51
C VAL A 23 -8.71 10.89 13.81
N LYS A 24 -8.85 11.21 15.09
CA LYS A 24 -9.03 12.59 15.55
C LYS A 24 -7.89 13.45 14.99
N GLY A 25 -8.21 14.43 14.14
CA GLY A 25 -7.21 15.32 13.51
C GLY A 25 -7.02 15.10 12.01
N LEU A 26 -7.46 13.97 11.46
CA LEU A 26 -7.51 13.77 10.00
C LEU A 26 -8.89 14.15 9.44
N SER A 27 -8.92 14.65 8.20
CA SER A 27 -10.18 14.93 7.50
C SER A 27 -10.03 14.89 5.97
N MET A 28 -11.12 14.61 5.27
CA MET A 28 -11.16 14.67 3.80
C MET A 28 -10.96 16.09 3.28
N GLY A 29 -11.28 17.12 4.07
CA GLY A 29 -11.19 18.52 3.67
C GLY A 29 -9.95 19.26 4.18
N TYR A 30 -8.94 18.57 4.71
CA TYR A 30 -7.89 19.18 5.54
C TYR A 30 -7.18 20.39 4.89
N TYR A 31 -6.89 20.30 3.58
CA TYR A 31 -6.18 21.36 2.84
C TYR A 31 -7.10 22.31 2.05
N LEU A 32 -8.43 22.20 2.18
CA LEU A 32 -9.38 22.97 1.36
C LEU A 32 -9.19 24.49 1.45
N MET A 33 -8.75 25.01 2.60
CA MET A 33 -8.53 26.44 2.80
C MET A 33 -7.05 26.83 2.75
N SER A 34 -6.15 25.96 3.20
CA SER A 34 -4.72 26.25 3.35
C SER A 34 -3.90 25.95 2.10
N CYS A 35 -4.27 24.91 1.34
CA CYS A 35 -3.66 24.60 0.04
C CYS A 35 -4.65 23.86 -0.88
N PRO A 36 -5.63 24.57 -1.48
CA PRO A 36 -6.67 23.94 -2.28
C PRO A 36 -6.14 23.15 -3.49
N ALA A 37 -4.93 23.50 -3.97
CA ALA A 37 -4.29 22.86 -5.12
C ALA A 37 -3.49 21.59 -4.78
N ALA A 38 -3.37 21.22 -3.49
CA ALA A 38 -2.50 20.13 -3.04
C ALA A 38 -2.78 18.80 -3.75
N GLU A 39 -4.04 18.33 -3.71
CA GLU A 39 -4.43 17.06 -4.34
C GLU A 39 -4.17 17.07 -5.84
N GLN A 40 -4.55 18.15 -6.53
CA GLN A 40 -4.34 18.26 -7.97
C GLN A 40 -2.85 18.22 -8.35
N ILE A 41 -1.98 18.86 -7.57
CA ILE A 41 -0.52 18.83 -7.81
C ILE A 41 0.02 17.40 -7.66
N VAL A 42 -0.39 16.67 -6.63
CA VAL A 42 0.02 15.26 -6.44
C VAL A 42 -0.50 14.40 -7.59
N THR A 43 -1.80 14.46 -7.90
CA THR A 43 -2.41 13.68 -8.98
C THR A 43 -1.74 13.92 -10.32
N ASN A 44 -1.50 15.18 -10.69
CA ASN A 44 -0.81 15.49 -11.95
C ASN A 44 0.63 14.96 -11.96
N THR A 45 1.35 15.04 -10.85
CA THR A 45 2.74 14.58 -10.74
C THR A 45 2.82 13.06 -10.87
N VAL A 46 1.91 12.33 -10.19
CA VAL A 46 1.80 10.88 -10.29
C VAL A 46 1.40 10.46 -11.71
N ASN A 47 0.37 11.07 -12.29
CA ASN A 47 -0.08 10.72 -13.64
C ASN A 47 1.00 10.90 -14.69
N ASN A 48 1.76 12.01 -14.62
CA ASN A 48 2.87 12.24 -15.54
C ASN A 48 3.98 11.18 -15.36
N ALA A 49 4.29 10.79 -14.11
CA ALA A 49 5.27 9.74 -13.84
C ALA A 49 4.82 8.37 -14.36
N LEU A 50 3.54 8.00 -14.14
CA LEU A 50 2.98 6.72 -14.58
C LEU A 50 2.77 6.64 -16.09
N GLN A 51 2.55 7.76 -16.78
CA GLN A 51 2.56 7.80 -18.24
C GLN A 51 3.95 7.49 -18.80
N ALA A 52 5.01 7.90 -18.12
CA ALA A 52 6.39 7.62 -18.52
C ALA A 52 6.84 6.19 -18.13
N ASP A 53 6.50 5.75 -16.92
CA ASP A 53 6.76 4.41 -16.42
C ASP A 53 5.59 3.89 -15.56
N PRO A 54 4.69 3.05 -16.13
CA PRO A 54 3.54 2.54 -15.40
C PRO A 54 3.93 1.59 -14.25
N THR A 55 5.16 1.08 -14.23
CA THR A 55 5.63 0.19 -13.15
C THR A 55 5.82 0.94 -11.82
N LEU A 56 5.84 2.28 -11.85
CA LEU A 56 5.92 3.11 -10.66
C LEU A 56 4.65 3.05 -9.80
N ALA A 57 3.51 2.63 -10.37
CA ALA A 57 2.28 2.45 -9.60
C ALA A 57 2.47 1.47 -8.43
N ALA A 58 3.15 0.35 -8.69
CA ALA A 58 3.53 -0.64 -7.68
C ALA A 58 4.50 -0.06 -6.62
N GLY A 59 5.42 0.80 -7.04
CA GLY A 59 6.37 1.45 -6.14
C GLY A 59 5.70 2.38 -5.13
N LEU A 60 4.76 3.21 -5.61
CA LEU A 60 4.06 4.19 -4.79
C LEU A 60 3.12 3.57 -3.76
N ILE A 61 2.32 2.57 -4.15
CA ILE A 61 1.47 1.83 -3.20
C ILE A 61 2.32 1.10 -2.15
N ARG A 62 3.42 0.46 -2.58
CA ARG A 62 4.33 -0.23 -1.67
C ARG A 62 5.00 0.74 -0.70
N MET A 63 5.36 1.95 -1.16
CA MET A 63 5.94 2.98 -0.29
C MET A 63 4.98 3.36 0.84
N LEU A 64 3.68 3.53 0.56
CA LEU A 64 2.70 3.80 1.62
C LEU A 64 2.60 2.65 2.61
N PHE A 65 2.59 1.39 2.15
CA PHE A 65 2.58 0.23 3.03
C PHE A 65 3.83 0.20 3.93
N HIS A 66 5.02 0.39 3.34
CA HIS A 66 6.28 0.38 4.08
C HIS A 66 6.38 1.51 5.09
N ASP A 67 5.92 2.71 4.74
CA ASP A 67 5.83 3.84 5.67
C ASP A 67 4.90 3.51 6.83
N CYS A 68 3.63 3.22 6.54
CA CYS A 68 2.62 2.98 7.57
C CYS A 68 2.96 1.81 8.52
N PHE A 69 3.69 0.80 8.04
CA PHE A 69 4.10 -0.33 8.86
C PHE A 69 5.35 -0.07 9.72
N ILE A 70 6.01 1.07 9.61
CA ILE A 70 7.18 1.45 10.42
C ILE A 70 6.96 2.82 11.05
N GLU A 71 6.96 2.90 12.38
CA GLU A 71 6.65 4.11 13.17
C GLU A 71 5.23 4.72 12.97
N GLY A 72 4.51 4.36 11.89
CA GLY A 72 3.19 4.86 11.52
C GLY A 72 3.23 5.55 10.15
N CYS A 73 2.09 6.01 9.64
CA CYS A 73 2.07 6.75 8.36
C CYS A 73 2.59 8.18 8.58
N ASP A 74 3.90 8.35 8.62
CA ASP A 74 4.56 9.59 9.01
C ASP A 74 5.71 10.00 8.06
N ALA A 75 5.84 9.33 6.91
CA ALA A 75 6.89 9.56 5.92
C ALA A 75 8.33 9.45 6.48
N SER A 76 8.53 8.70 7.56
CA SER A 76 9.85 8.33 8.08
C SER A 76 10.68 7.62 7.02
N ILE A 77 10.04 6.80 6.17
CA ILE A 77 10.67 6.10 5.04
C ILE A 77 11.41 7.03 4.05
N LEU A 78 11.04 8.31 4.00
CA LEU A 78 11.62 9.29 3.08
C LEU A 78 12.92 9.92 3.60
N LEU A 79 13.26 9.79 4.88
CA LEU A 79 14.49 10.36 5.45
C LEU A 79 15.72 9.65 4.89
N ASP A 80 16.75 10.43 4.56
CA ASP A 80 18.06 9.92 4.15
C ASP A 80 18.92 9.64 5.39
N SER A 81 19.84 8.68 5.25
CA SER A 81 20.84 8.40 6.29
C SER A 81 21.76 9.61 6.51
N THR A 82 22.14 9.81 7.76
CA THR A 82 23.14 10.79 8.16
C THR A 82 24.39 10.08 8.68
N LYS A 83 25.44 10.83 9.01
CA LYS A 83 26.69 10.26 9.54
C LYS A 83 26.46 9.38 10.79
N ASP A 84 25.52 9.77 11.64
CA ASP A 84 25.28 9.14 12.95
C ASP A 84 23.98 8.31 12.98
N ASN A 85 23.27 8.18 11.85
CA ASN A 85 22.02 7.45 11.76
C ASN A 85 21.81 6.79 10.39
N THR A 86 21.67 5.47 10.37
CA THR A 86 21.23 4.73 9.17
C THR A 86 19.70 4.66 9.14
N ALA A 87 19.09 5.29 8.14
CA ALA A 87 17.65 5.37 7.97
C ALA A 87 17.04 4.06 7.44
N GLU A 88 15.71 3.93 7.53
CA GLU A 88 14.97 2.78 7.02
C GLU A 88 15.19 2.53 5.53
N LYS A 89 15.39 3.61 4.76
CA LYS A 89 15.59 3.57 3.31
C LYS A 89 16.74 2.63 2.90
N ASP A 90 17.78 2.53 3.73
CA ASP A 90 18.96 1.69 3.47
C ASP A 90 18.79 0.25 3.98
N SER A 91 17.63 -0.10 4.54
CA SER A 91 17.35 -1.48 4.97
C SER A 91 17.21 -2.42 3.76
N PRO A 92 17.61 -3.70 3.88
CA PRO A 92 17.40 -4.69 2.82
C PRO A 92 15.93 -4.81 2.37
N ALA A 93 14.97 -4.55 3.26
CA ALA A 93 13.54 -4.55 2.93
C ALA A 93 13.16 -3.40 1.99
N ASN A 94 13.90 -2.28 2.03
CA ASN A 94 13.57 -1.03 1.34
C ASN A 94 14.47 -0.75 0.12
N LEU A 95 15.59 -1.45 -0.07
CA LEU A 95 16.50 -1.28 -1.22
C LEU A 95 15.85 -1.46 -2.61
N SER A 96 14.66 -2.07 -2.65
CA SER A 96 13.88 -2.25 -3.89
C SER A 96 12.70 -1.28 -4.02
N LEU A 97 12.48 -0.38 -3.06
CA LEU A 97 11.47 0.67 -3.17
C LEU A 97 11.87 1.69 -4.23
N ARG A 98 10.87 2.22 -4.96
CA ARG A 98 11.02 3.17 -6.06
C ARG A 98 9.96 4.27 -5.95
N GLY A 99 10.14 5.38 -6.65
CA GLY A 99 9.17 6.48 -6.69
C GLY A 99 9.41 7.58 -5.67
N TYR A 100 10.55 7.59 -4.97
CA TYR A 100 10.86 8.63 -3.99
C TYR A 100 10.97 10.02 -4.66
N GLU A 101 11.52 10.05 -5.87
CA GLU A 101 11.63 11.23 -6.73
C GLU A 101 10.28 11.83 -7.13
N ILE A 102 9.22 11.02 -7.20
CA ILE A 102 7.85 11.49 -7.49
C ILE A 102 7.32 12.27 -6.28
N ILE A 103 7.61 11.77 -5.07
CA ILE A 103 7.23 12.44 -3.81
C ILE A 103 8.01 13.75 -3.68
N ASP A 104 9.31 13.76 -3.99
CA ASP A 104 10.13 14.98 -3.97
C ASP A 104 9.64 16.03 -4.98
N ASP A 105 9.30 15.63 -6.20
CA ASP A 105 8.80 16.55 -7.24
C ASP A 105 7.43 17.12 -6.85
N ALA A 106 6.53 16.28 -6.34
CA ALA A 106 5.24 16.74 -5.81
C ALA A 106 5.44 17.72 -4.64
N LYS A 107 6.33 17.39 -3.71
CA LYS A 107 6.66 18.25 -2.57
C LYS A 107 7.22 19.59 -3.01
N LYS A 108 8.18 19.59 -3.94
CA LYS A 108 8.77 20.81 -4.50
C LYS A 108 7.72 21.73 -5.11
N LYS A 109 6.81 21.18 -5.92
CA LYS A 109 5.69 21.93 -6.54
C LYS A 109 4.72 22.46 -5.50
N ILE A 110 4.42 21.68 -4.46
CA ILE A 110 3.56 22.11 -3.36
C ILE A 110 4.23 23.23 -2.55
N GLU A 111 5.50 23.11 -2.17
CA GLU A 111 6.21 24.15 -1.42
C GLU A 111 6.31 25.46 -2.20
N ALA A 112 6.43 25.41 -3.54
CA ALA A 112 6.37 26.60 -4.38
C ALA A 112 5.00 27.29 -4.37
N ARG A 113 3.92 26.56 -4.07
CA ARG A 113 2.53 27.06 -4.11
C ARG A 113 1.98 27.40 -2.72
N CYS A 114 2.30 26.58 -1.73
CA CYS A 114 1.77 26.58 -0.37
C CYS A 114 2.90 26.20 0.63
N PRO A 115 3.87 27.09 0.88
CA PRO A 115 5.05 26.77 1.68
C PRO A 115 4.70 26.29 3.09
N GLY A 116 5.28 25.15 3.50
CA GLY A 116 5.14 24.62 4.86
C GLY A 116 3.74 24.13 5.26
N VAL A 117 2.86 23.86 4.29
CA VAL A 117 1.46 23.47 4.57
C VAL A 117 1.25 21.97 4.52
N VAL A 118 1.71 21.30 3.46
CA VAL A 118 1.38 19.89 3.19
C VAL A 118 2.53 18.98 3.62
N SER A 119 2.27 17.99 4.47
CA SER A 119 3.29 17.04 4.92
C SER A 119 3.69 16.07 3.81
N CYS A 120 4.89 15.50 3.92
CA CYS A 120 5.30 14.43 3.03
C CYS A 120 4.48 13.15 3.26
N ALA A 121 4.06 12.88 4.50
CA ALA A 121 3.17 11.78 4.85
C ALA A 121 1.86 11.81 4.06
N ASP A 122 1.23 12.99 3.94
CA ASP A 122 0.01 13.11 3.12
C ASP A 122 0.30 13.02 1.62
N ILE A 123 1.48 13.44 1.15
CA ILE A 123 1.88 13.25 -0.25
C ILE A 123 2.03 11.77 -0.59
N ILE A 124 2.67 10.95 0.26
CA ILE A 124 2.75 9.48 0.04
C ILE A 124 1.35 8.89 -0.05
N ALA A 125 0.47 9.25 0.90
CA ALA A 125 -0.88 8.68 0.95
C ALA A 125 -1.69 9.06 -0.31
N MET A 126 -1.70 10.33 -0.70
CA MET A 126 -2.35 10.78 -1.94
C MET A 126 -1.74 10.10 -3.18
N ALA A 127 -0.41 9.98 -3.24
CA ALA A 127 0.27 9.39 -4.38
C ALA A 127 -0.04 7.90 -4.56
N ALA A 128 -0.13 7.13 -3.48
CA ALA A 128 -0.54 5.73 -3.53
C ALA A 128 -1.97 5.56 -4.05
N ARG A 129 -2.90 6.43 -3.65
CA ARG A 129 -4.29 6.42 -4.16
C ARG A 129 -4.33 6.72 -5.64
N ASP A 130 -3.65 7.79 -6.06
CA ASP A 130 -3.58 8.18 -7.46
C ASP A 130 -2.92 7.09 -8.31
N ALA A 131 -1.89 6.41 -7.78
CA ALA A 131 -1.23 5.29 -8.44
C ALA A 131 -2.16 4.10 -8.69
N VAL A 132 -2.95 3.70 -7.69
CA VAL A 132 -3.94 2.62 -7.83
C VAL A 132 -5.00 3.00 -8.87
N PHE A 133 -5.54 4.21 -8.78
CA PHE A 133 -6.59 4.66 -9.69
C PHE A 133 -6.08 4.75 -11.15
N SER A 134 -4.89 5.28 -11.36
CA SER A 134 -4.27 5.38 -12.69
C SER A 134 -3.86 4.02 -13.26
N ALA A 135 -3.72 3.01 -12.42
CA ALA A 135 -3.59 1.61 -12.84
C ALA A 135 -4.94 0.90 -13.05
N ASN A 136 -6.05 1.63 -13.21
CA ASN A 136 -7.43 1.11 -13.36
C ASN A 136 -8.03 0.45 -12.11
N GLY A 137 -7.42 0.67 -10.95
CA GLY A 137 -7.97 0.24 -9.67
C GLY A 137 -9.09 1.16 -9.17
N PRO A 138 -9.65 0.88 -8.00
CA PRO A 138 -10.68 1.72 -7.43
C PRO A 138 -10.13 3.07 -6.99
N TYR A 139 -10.92 4.14 -7.19
CA TYR A 139 -10.68 5.40 -6.51
C TYR A 139 -11.22 5.32 -5.08
N TYR A 140 -10.41 5.68 -4.11
CA TYR A 140 -10.83 5.84 -2.72
C TYR A 140 -10.46 7.22 -2.20
N GLN A 141 -11.24 7.69 -1.23
CA GLN A 141 -10.87 8.86 -0.47
C GLN A 141 -9.83 8.48 0.58
N ILE A 142 -8.86 9.37 0.82
CA ILE A 142 -7.89 9.27 1.90
C ILE A 142 -8.01 10.53 2.74
N PRO A 143 -8.19 10.43 4.07
CA PRO A 143 -8.21 11.60 4.94
C PRO A 143 -6.78 12.16 5.06
N LYS A 144 -6.64 13.47 5.22
CA LYS A 144 -5.35 14.19 5.32
C LYS A 144 -5.23 14.89 6.66
N GLY A 145 -4.04 15.37 6.97
CA GLY A 145 -3.67 16.02 8.22
C GLY A 145 -2.55 15.33 8.97
N ARG A 146 -1.82 14.40 8.32
CA ARG A 146 -0.67 13.71 8.93
C ARG A 146 0.49 14.70 9.07
N PHE A 147 1.27 14.54 10.12
CA PHE A 147 2.55 15.23 10.27
C PHE A 147 3.70 14.26 9.99
N ASP A 148 4.81 14.81 9.54
CA ASP A 148 6.03 14.08 9.26
C ASP A 148 6.74 13.66 10.56
N GLY A 149 7.11 12.38 10.64
CA GLY A 149 7.88 11.81 11.74
C GLY A 149 9.31 12.34 11.75
N LYS A 150 9.92 12.34 12.95
CA LYS A 150 11.29 12.86 13.18
C LYS A 150 12.33 11.77 13.36
N ARG A 151 11.96 10.52 13.09
CA ARG A 151 12.77 9.34 13.39
C ARG A 151 12.65 8.36 12.24
N SER A 152 13.78 7.90 11.72
CA SER A 152 13.84 6.78 10.79
C SER A 152 15.09 5.98 11.09
N LYS A 153 14.94 4.69 11.37
CA LYS A 153 16.07 3.82 11.67
C LYS A 153 15.95 2.45 11.01
N ILE A 154 17.10 1.98 10.50
CA ILE A 154 17.19 0.70 9.81
C ILE A 154 16.66 -0.48 10.65
N GLU A 155 16.88 -0.49 11.96
CA GLU A 155 16.48 -1.60 12.84
C GLU A 155 14.95 -1.78 12.96
N ASP A 156 14.14 -0.76 12.70
CA ASP A 156 12.69 -0.88 12.85
C ASP A 156 12.08 -1.71 11.73
N THR A 157 12.73 -1.73 10.56
CA THR A 157 12.28 -2.46 9.36
C THR A 157 12.15 -3.97 9.58
N ARG A 158 12.71 -4.51 10.67
CA ARG A 158 12.46 -5.89 11.14
C ARG A 158 10.98 -6.17 11.46
N ASN A 159 10.20 -5.12 11.68
CA ASN A 159 8.76 -5.20 11.94
C ASN A 159 7.93 -5.27 10.66
N LEU A 160 8.54 -5.13 9.47
CA LEU A 160 7.86 -5.36 8.21
C LEU A 160 7.52 -6.85 8.06
N PRO A 161 6.29 -7.19 7.64
CA PRO A 161 5.93 -8.57 7.33
C PRO A 161 6.87 -9.17 6.26
N SER A 162 7.46 -10.33 6.58
CA SER A 162 8.36 -11.03 5.67
C SER A 162 7.58 -11.81 4.60
N PRO A 163 8.08 -11.89 3.34
CA PRO A 163 7.48 -12.70 2.28
C PRO A 163 7.48 -14.22 2.58
N PHE A 164 8.17 -14.64 3.63
CA PHE A 164 8.29 -16.02 4.07
C PHE A 164 7.30 -16.40 5.19
N LEU A 165 6.46 -15.46 5.65
CA LEU A 165 5.43 -15.76 6.65
C LEU A 165 4.27 -16.56 6.05
N ASN A 166 3.71 -17.48 6.83
CA ASN A 166 2.45 -18.14 6.47
C ASN A 166 1.22 -17.26 6.80
N ALA A 167 0.04 -17.63 6.32
CA ALA A 167 -1.18 -16.83 6.51
C ALA A 167 -1.53 -16.60 7.98
N SER A 168 -1.32 -17.58 8.87
CA SER A 168 -1.59 -17.42 10.30
C SER A 168 -0.67 -16.37 10.94
N GLN A 169 0.62 -16.38 10.58
CA GLN A 169 1.59 -15.38 11.02
C GLN A 169 1.27 -13.99 10.45
N LEU A 170 0.85 -13.89 9.18
CA LEU A 170 0.40 -12.64 8.58
C LEU A 170 -0.82 -12.07 9.33
N ILE A 171 -1.85 -12.90 9.57
CA ILE A 171 -3.04 -12.52 10.34
C ILE A 171 -2.65 -12.04 11.74
N GLN A 172 -1.72 -12.72 12.42
CA GLN A 172 -1.26 -12.29 13.73
C GLN A 172 -0.53 -10.94 13.67
N THR A 173 0.40 -10.78 12.73
CA THR A 173 1.22 -9.57 12.58
C THR A 173 0.36 -8.35 12.25
N PHE A 174 -0.54 -8.48 11.29
CA PHE A 174 -1.50 -7.45 10.93
C PHE A 174 -2.54 -7.23 12.04
N GLY A 175 -2.96 -8.29 12.72
CA GLY A 175 -3.91 -8.23 13.83
C GLY A 175 -3.42 -7.39 15.01
N GLN A 176 -2.10 -7.36 15.28
CA GLN A 176 -1.50 -6.47 16.28
C GLN A 176 -1.72 -4.99 15.98
N ARG A 177 -1.98 -4.64 14.71
CA ARG A 177 -2.32 -3.29 14.24
C ARG A 177 -3.80 -3.13 13.91
N GLY A 178 -4.63 -4.02 14.44
CA GLY A 178 -6.08 -3.96 14.35
C GLY A 178 -6.68 -4.43 13.03
N PHE A 179 -5.91 -5.04 12.13
CA PHE A 179 -6.41 -5.57 10.86
C PHE A 179 -7.05 -6.95 11.01
N THR A 180 -8.13 -7.18 10.27
CA THR A 180 -8.84 -8.46 10.20
C THR A 180 -8.22 -9.37 9.14
N PRO A 181 -8.52 -10.69 9.13
CA PRO A 181 -8.12 -11.56 8.02
C PRO A 181 -8.59 -11.07 6.65
N GLN A 182 -9.75 -10.40 6.59
CA GLN A 182 -10.25 -9.80 5.35
C GLN A 182 -9.38 -8.62 4.90
N ASP A 183 -8.96 -7.76 5.83
CA ASP A 183 -8.03 -6.67 5.54
C ASP A 183 -6.69 -7.22 5.01
N VAL A 184 -6.17 -8.30 5.61
CA VAL A 184 -4.90 -8.94 5.17
C VAL A 184 -5.02 -9.44 3.74
N VAL A 185 -6.09 -10.16 3.41
CA VAL A 185 -6.29 -10.69 2.05
C VAL A 185 -6.53 -9.55 1.05
N ALA A 186 -7.27 -8.52 1.43
CA ALA A 186 -7.51 -7.35 0.58
C ALA A 186 -6.20 -6.61 0.29
N LEU A 187 -5.43 -6.23 1.32
CA LEU A 187 -4.15 -5.52 1.16
C LEU A 187 -3.12 -6.34 0.39
N SER A 188 -3.09 -7.67 0.57
CA SER A 188 -2.24 -8.55 -0.23
C SER A 188 -2.58 -8.50 -1.73
N GLY A 189 -3.83 -8.12 -2.07
CA GLY A 189 -4.24 -7.86 -3.45
C GLY A 189 -3.48 -6.72 -4.13
N ALA A 190 -2.77 -5.86 -3.39
CA ALA A 190 -1.84 -4.88 -3.96
C ALA A 190 -0.73 -5.54 -4.82
N HIS A 191 -0.40 -6.80 -4.55
CA HIS A 191 0.49 -7.60 -5.38
C HIS A 191 -0.09 -7.92 -6.77
N THR A 192 -1.29 -7.45 -7.15
CA THR A 192 -1.66 -7.45 -8.58
C THR A 192 -0.77 -6.52 -9.42
N LEU A 193 -0.11 -5.55 -8.78
CA LEU A 193 0.86 -4.67 -9.42
C LEU A 193 2.30 -5.11 -9.15
N GLY A 194 3.17 -4.88 -10.13
CA GLY A 194 4.61 -4.95 -9.97
C GLY A 194 5.21 -6.36 -10.03
N VAL A 195 6.34 -6.51 -9.35
CA VAL A 195 7.22 -7.69 -9.44
C VAL A 195 7.84 -8.00 -8.09
N ALA A 196 8.26 -9.25 -7.90
CA ALA A 196 9.17 -9.65 -6.83
C ALA A 196 10.53 -10.04 -7.41
N ARG A 197 11.61 -9.78 -6.66
CA ARG A 197 12.94 -10.30 -7.00
C ARG A 197 13.08 -11.76 -6.57
N CYS A 198 13.89 -12.53 -7.30
CA CYS A 198 14.16 -13.94 -7.02
C CYS A 198 14.58 -14.18 -5.56
N SER A 199 15.36 -13.29 -4.96
CA SER A 199 15.74 -13.34 -3.54
C SER A 199 14.56 -13.50 -2.57
N SER A 200 13.37 -12.98 -2.94
CA SER A 200 12.17 -13.00 -2.10
C SER A 200 11.36 -14.29 -2.18
N PHE A 201 11.60 -15.15 -3.18
CA PHE A 201 10.81 -16.38 -3.38
C PHE A 201 11.63 -17.64 -3.69
N LYS A 202 12.93 -17.55 -4.00
CA LYS A 202 13.77 -18.70 -4.36
C LYS A 202 13.79 -19.82 -3.32
N ALA A 203 13.57 -19.49 -2.04
CA ALA A 203 13.47 -20.46 -0.95
C ALA A 203 12.35 -21.50 -1.19
N ARG A 204 11.30 -21.14 -1.93
CA ARG A 204 10.19 -22.03 -2.31
C ARG A 204 10.60 -23.07 -3.36
N LEU A 205 11.66 -22.79 -4.11
CA LEU A 205 12.21 -23.69 -5.13
C LEU A 205 13.19 -24.70 -4.50
N THR A 206 13.95 -24.27 -3.49
CA THR A 206 14.95 -25.10 -2.81
C THR A 206 14.35 -25.99 -1.73
N THR A 207 13.30 -25.54 -1.05
CA THR A 207 12.49 -26.33 -0.13
C THR A 207 11.15 -26.57 -0.81
N PRO A 208 10.93 -27.71 -1.49
CA PRO A 208 9.80 -27.87 -2.40
C PRO A 208 8.47 -27.58 -1.73
N ASP A 209 7.87 -26.45 -2.09
CA ASP A 209 6.53 -26.07 -1.68
C ASP A 209 5.52 -26.82 -2.55
N SER A 210 4.96 -27.91 -2.01
CA SER A 210 3.97 -28.75 -2.71
C SER A 210 2.65 -28.03 -3.03
N SER A 211 2.51 -26.77 -2.59
CA SER A 211 1.35 -25.94 -2.91
C SER A 211 1.46 -25.17 -4.22
N MET A 212 2.62 -25.22 -4.91
CA MET A 212 2.81 -24.58 -6.22
C MET A 212 2.41 -25.48 -7.38
N ASP A 213 1.91 -24.87 -8.46
CA ASP A 213 1.73 -25.55 -9.74
C ASP A 213 3.09 -25.90 -10.39
N SER A 214 3.20 -27.12 -10.93
CA SER A 214 4.47 -27.63 -11.49
C SER A 214 5.00 -26.83 -12.69
N SER A 215 4.10 -26.30 -13.53
CA SER A 215 4.49 -25.43 -14.66
C SER A 215 4.97 -24.07 -14.15
N PHE A 216 4.37 -23.58 -13.06
CA PHE A 216 4.79 -22.36 -12.41
C PHE A 216 6.14 -22.50 -11.71
N VAL A 217 6.43 -23.64 -11.07
CA VAL A 217 7.78 -23.94 -10.53
C VAL A 217 8.84 -23.85 -11.63
N THR A 218 8.54 -24.38 -12.82
CA THR A 218 9.45 -24.31 -13.98
C THR A 218 9.69 -22.86 -14.40
N THR A 219 8.64 -22.03 -14.39
CA THR A 219 8.71 -20.59 -14.70
C THR A 219 9.61 -19.87 -13.68
N LEU A 220 9.36 -20.03 -12.39
CA LEU A 220 10.15 -19.40 -11.32
C LEU A 220 11.61 -19.86 -11.33
N THR A 221 11.86 -21.15 -11.60
CA THR A 221 13.21 -21.70 -11.73
C THR A 221 13.96 -21.05 -12.88
N LYS A 222 13.30 -20.88 -14.04
CA LYS A 222 13.88 -20.19 -15.18
C LYS A 222 14.18 -18.72 -14.84
N THR A 223 13.25 -18.00 -14.22
CA THR A 223 13.47 -16.60 -13.81
C THR A 223 14.68 -16.50 -12.87
N CYS A 224 14.75 -17.34 -11.84
CA CYS A 224 15.83 -17.35 -10.86
C CYS A 224 17.19 -17.80 -11.42
N SER A 225 17.25 -18.45 -12.58
CA SER A 225 18.51 -18.78 -13.24
C SER A 225 19.31 -17.54 -13.68
N ALA A 226 18.65 -16.38 -13.80
CA ALA A 226 19.28 -15.09 -14.07
C ALA A 226 19.82 -14.39 -12.82
N GLY A 227 19.72 -15.02 -11.63
CA GLY A 227 20.28 -14.53 -10.37
C GLY A 227 19.26 -13.88 -9.42
N ASP A 228 19.73 -13.48 -8.24
CA ASP A 228 18.88 -13.03 -7.12
C ASP A 228 18.07 -11.76 -7.42
N ASN A 229 18.56 -10.92 -8.33
CA ASN A 229 17.90 -9.69 -8.75
C ASN A 229 16.92 -9.88 -9.92
N ALA A 230 16.80 -11.08 -10.48
CA ALA A 230 15.83 -11.35 -11.53
C ALA A 230 14.40 -11.13 -11.03
N GLU A 231 13.57 -10.50 -11.85
CA GLU A 231 12.23 -10.07 -11.46
C GLU A 231 11.14 -10.98 -12.04
N GLN A 232 10.19 -11.35 -11.19
CA GLN A 232 9.00 -12.10 -11.56
C GLN A 232 7.76 -11.23 -11.30
N PRO A 233 6.95 -10.92 -12.33
CA PRO A 233 5.62 -10.36 -12.15
C PRO A 233 4.76 -11.22 -11.22
N PHE A 234 4.05 -10.56 -10.31
CA PHE A 234 3.16 -11.24 -9.37
C PHE A 234 1.95 -11.89 -10.06
N ASP A 235 1.46 -11.28 -11.14
CA ASP A 235 0.46 -11.86 -12.04
C ASP A 235 0.72 -11.44 -13.51
N ALA A 236 -0.20 -11.83 -14.40
CA ALA A 236 -0.09 -11.57 -15.84
C ALA A 236 -0.38 -10.11 -16.24
N THR A 237 -0.97 -9.31 -15.33
CA THR A 237 -1.47 -7.96 -15.58
C THR A 237 -0.74 -6.94 -14.69
N ARG A 238 0.56 -7.12 -14.43
CA ARG A 238 1.43 -6.33 -13.50
C ARG A 238 1.33 -4.79 -13.48
N ASN A 239 0.70 -4.16 -14.48
CA ASN A 239 0.50 -2.71 -14.57
C ASN A 239 -0.98 -2.30 -14.47
N ASN A 240 -1.89 -3.26 -14.26
CA ASN A 240 -3.32 -3.09 -14.15
C ASN A 240 -3.77 -3.63 -12.79
N PHE A 241 -4.42 -2.78 -12.00
CA PHE A 241 -4.90 -3.15 -10.69
C PHE A 241 -6.23 -3.88 -10.84
N ASP A 242 -6.22 -5.20 -10.75
CA ASP A 242 -7.39 -6.05 -10.95
C ASP A 242 -7.37 -7.26 -9.99
N ASN A 243 -8.23 -8.26 -10.20
CA ASN A 243 -8.28 -9.46 -9.36
C ASN A 243 -7.46 -10.64 -9.92
N ALA A 244 -6.61 -10.45 -10.94
CA ALA A 244 -5.77 -11.49 -11.52
C ALA A 244 -4.82 -12.12 -10.50
N TYR A 245 -4.36 -11.35 -9.52
CA TYR A 245 -3.65 -11.83 -8.34
C TYR A 245 -4.38 -12.99 -7.66
N PHE A 246 -5.66 -12.82 -7.31
CA PHE A 246 -6.44 -13.88 -6.64
C PHE A 246 -6.71 -15.07 -7.54
N ASN A 247 -6.92 -14.82 -8.84
CA ASN A 247 -7.03 -15.88 -9.85
C ASN A 247 -5.73 -16.70 -9.95
N ALA A 248 -4.56 -16.06 -9.83
CA ALA A 248 -3.27 -16.75 -9.79
C ALA A 248 -3.11 -17.62 -8.55
N LEU A 249 -3.57 -17.16 -7.37
CA LEU A 249 -3.55 -17.98 -6.15
C LEU A 249 -4.39 -19.24 -6.28
N GLN A 250 -5.57 -19.17 -6.92
CA GLN A 250 -6.41 -20.34 -7.19
C GLN A 250 -5.74 -21.36 -8.12
N ARG A 251 -4.92 -20.87 -9.07
CA ARG A 251 -4.09 -21.70 -9.95
C ARG A 251 -2.76 -22.10 -9.32
N LYS A 252 -2.59 -21.97 -8.00
CA LYS A 252 -1.34 -22.31 -7.30
C LYS A 252 -0.11 -21.58 -7.86
N SER A 253 -0.33 -20.36 -8.35
CA SER A 253 0.66 -19.53 -9.04
C SER A 253 0.95 -18.21 -8.32
N GLY A 254 0.76 -18.14 -7.00
CA GLY A 254 1.24 -17.00 -6.21
C GLY A 254 2.77 -17.00 -6.14
N VAL A 255 3.42 -15.85 -6.31
CA VAL A 255 4.89 -15.75 -6.39
C VAL A 255 5.55 -15.90 -5.02
N LEU A 256 5.10 -15.16 -4.02
CA LEU A 256 5.65 -15.26 -2.67
C LEU A 256 4.98 -16.38 -1.88
N PHE A 257 5.67 -16.87 -0.85
CA PHE A 257 5.10 -17.86 0.05
C PHE A 257 3.93 -17.24 0.85
N SER A 258 4.10 -15.99 1.28
CA SER A 258 3.08 -15.14 1.90
C SER A 258 1.82 -14.97 1.05
N ASP A 259 1.93 -15.08 -0.26
CA ASP A 259 0.77 -14.96 -1.16
C ASP A 259 0.04 -16.29 -1.24
N GLN A 260 0.75 -17.35 -1.63
CA GLN A 260 0.13 -18.66 -1.89
C GLN A 260 -0.51 -19.28 -0.64
N THR A 261 0.06 -19.01 0.54
CA THR A 261 -0.51 -19.47 1.81
C THR A 261 -1.94 -18.94 2.06
N LEU A 262 -2.33 -17.80 1.48
CA LEU A 262 -3.66 -17.20 1.69
C LEU A 262 -4.77 -18.07 1.09
N SER A 263 -4.55 -18.71 -0.05
CA SER A 263 -5.52 -19.66 -0.62
C SER A 263 -5.53 -21.00 0.12
N ASN A 264 -4.41 -21.36 0.75
CA ASN A 264 -4.24 -22.66 1.40
C ASN A 264 -4.80 -22.70 2.82
N THR A 265 -4.97 -21.54 3.46
CA THR A 265 -5.42 -21.46 4.86
C THR A 265 -6.94 -21.28 4.97
N PRO A 266 -7.66 -22.10 5.76
CA PRO A 266 -9.12 -22.03 5.86
C PRO A 266 -9.67 -20.64 6.24
N ALA A 267 -8.97 -19.91 7.11
CA ALA A 267 -9.37 -18.58 7.57
C ALA A 267 -9.41 -17.51 6.46
N THR A 268 -8.67 -17.72 5.36
CA THR A 268 -8.50 -16.74 4.28
C THR A 268 -8.98 -17.27 2.93
N ARG A 269 -9.04 -18.59 2.74
CA ARG A 269 -9.38 -19.24 1.46
C ARG A 269 -10.69 -18.76 0.85
N ASN A 270 -11.74 -18.65 1.65
CA ASN A 270 -13.05 -18.21 1.14
C ASN A 270 -13.04 -16.73 0.71
N ILE A 271 -12.19 -15.91 1.35
CA ILE A 271 -12.02 -14.50 0.99
C ILE A 271 -11.29 -14.40 -0.35
N VAL A 272 -10.19 -15.15 -0.53
CA VAL A 272 -9.46 -15.27 -1.80
C VAL A 272 -10.40 -15.70 -2.93
N ASN A 273 -11.21 -16.74 -2.71
CA ASN A 273 -12.19 -17.20 -3.71
C ASN A 273 -13.25 -16.15 -4.03
N GLY A 274 -13.71 -15.41 -3.03
CA GLY A 274 -14.67 -14.31 -3.22
C GLY A 274 -14.10 -13.18 -4.08
N TYR A 275 -12.82 -12.83 -3.89
CA TYR A 275 -12.15 -11.80 -4.68
C TYR A 275 -11.81 -12.25 -6.10
N ALA A 276 -11.37 -13.49 -6.29
CA ALA A 276 -11.18 -14.08 -7.61
C ALA A 276 -12.48 -14.11 -8.43
N PHE A 277 -13.61 -14.42 -7.79
CA PHE A 277 -14.93 -14.43 -8.44
C PHE A 277 -15.51 -13.03 -8.68
N ASN A 278 -15.25 -12.07 -7.78
CA ASN A 278 -15.89 -10.76 -7.80
C ASN A 278 -14.88 -9.63 -7.55
N GLN A 279 -14.39 -9.01 -8.62
CA GLN A 279 -13.48 -7.87 -8.57
C GLN A 279 -14.08 -6.66 -7.84
N ALA A 280 -15.39 -6.39 -8.00
CA ALA A 280 -16.03 -5.28 -7.31
C ALA A 280 -16.00 -5.45 -5.79
N LYS A 281 -16.16 -6.69 -5.30
CA LYS A 281 -15.99 -7.02 -3.88
C LYS A 281 -14.54 -6.82 -3.43
N PHE A 282 -13.56 -7.29 -4.21
CA PHE A 282 -12.15 -7.02 -3.92
C PHE A 282 -11.88 -5.52 -3.80
N PHE A 283 -12.30 -4.74 -4.80
CA PHE A 283 -12.10 -3.31 -4.83
C PHE A 283 -12.75 -2.62 -3.64
N PHE A 284 -13.97 -2.99 -3.26
CA PHE A 284 -14.63 -2.41 -2.09
C PHE A 284 -13.82 -2.64 -0.80
N ASP A 285 -13.43 -3.89 -0.53
CA ASP A 285 -12.69 -4.21 0.69
C ASP A 285 -11.27 -3.62 0.67
N PHE A 286 -10.63 -3.56 -0.50
CA PHE A 286 -9.32 -2.94 -0.68
C PHE A 286 -9.34 -1.46 -0.30
N GLN A 287 -10.35 -0.71 -0.75
CA GLN A 287 -10.50 0.71 -0.39
C GLN A 287 -10.62 0.91 1.13
N MET A 288 -11.42 0.07 1.80
CA MET A 288 -11.60 0.12 3.25
C MET A 288 -10.29 -0.20 3.99
N ALA A 289 -9.58 -1.24 3.55
CA ALA A 289 -8.33 -1.65 4.15
C ALA A 289 -7.21 -0.62 3.92
N MET A 290 -7.14 0.01 2.73
CA MET A 290 -6.19 1.09 2.44
C MET A 290 -6.46 2.34 3.28
N GLN A 291 -7.73 2.73 3.45
CA GLN A 291 -8.09 3.84 4.35
C GLN A 291 -7.65 3.55 5.78
N LYS A 292 -7.96 2.35 6.28
CA LYS A 292 -7.54 1.91 7.62
C LYS A 292 -6.02 1.88 7.76
N MET A 293 -5.29 1.37 6.77
CA MET A 293 -3.83 1.35 6.77
C MET A 293 -3.24 2.74 6.79
N SER A 294 -3.80 3.68 6.01
CA SER A 294 -3.35 5.07 5.97
C SER A 294 -3.53 5.80 7.32
N ASN A 295 -4.24 5.21 8.29
CA ASN A 295 -4.52 5.80 9.59
C ASN A 295 -3.65 5.23 10.72
N LEU A 296 -2.69 4.36 10.42
CA LEU A 296 -1.80 3.76 11.42
C LEU A 296 -0.89 4.80 12.06
N ASP A 297 -0.95 4.89 13.40
CA ASP A 297 -0.01 5.61 14.28
C ASP A 297 0.43 7.00 13.80
N VAL A 298 -0.48 7.71 13.13
CA VAL A 298 -0.23 9.01 12.50
C VAL A 298 0.23 10.04 13.53
N LYS A 299 1.20 10.87 13.14
CA LYS A 299 1.65 11.98 13.99
C LYS A 299 0.74 13.19 13.78
N LEU A 300 0.42 13.88 14.87
CA LEU A 300 -0.42 15.07 14.85
C LEU A 300 0.24 16.21 15.64
N GLY A 301 0.12 17.43 15.12
CA GLY A 301 0.55 18.65 15.82
C GLY A 301 2.02 18.57 16.28
N SER A 302 2.25 18.70 17.58
CA SER A 302 3.60 18.70 18.17
C SER A 302 4.34 17.36 18.09
N GLN A 303 3.67 16.27 17.70
CA GLN A 303 4.31 14.95 17.56
C GLN A 303 5.15 14.81 16.29
N GLY A 304 5.01 15.73 15.33
CA GLY A 304 5.75 15.71 14.07
C GLY A 304 6.07 17.11 13.59
N GLU A 305 6.31 17.24 12.29
CA GLU A 305 6.51 18.51 11.60
C GLU A 305 5.91 18.50 10.19
N VAL A 306 6.01 19.63 9.47
CA VAL A 306 5.80 19.66 8.03
C VAL A 306 7.16 19.94 7.41
N ARG A 307 7.83 18.91 6.90
CA ARG A 307 9.16 19.05 6.30
C ARG A 307 9.09 19.91 5.05
N LYS A 308 10.08 20.77 4.79
CA LYS A 308 10.20 21.49 3.51
C LYS A 308 10.81 20.62 2.41
N ASN A 309 11.68 19.70 2.81
CA ASN A 309 12.27 18.68 1.95
C ASN A 309 12.04 17.32 2.61
N CYS A 310 11.39 16.38 1.92
CA CYS A 310 11.04 15.09 2.49
C CYS A 310 12.23 14.23 2.91
N ARG A 311 13.43 14.53 2.39
CA ARG A 311 14.66 13.76 2.65
C ARG A 311 15.32 14.07 3.98
N ILE A 312 15.01 15.21 4.60
CA ILE A 312 15.70 15.70 5.80
C ILE A 312 14.70 16.29 6.80
N LEU A 313 15.09 16.31 8.08
CA LEU A 313 14.38 17.08 9.10
C LEU A 313 14.58 18.59 8.85
N ASN A 314 13.63 19.43 9.29
CA ASN A 314 13.74 20.89 9.14
C ASN A 314 14.83 21.51 10.02
#